data_AF-A0A940YHS4-F1
#
_entry.id   AF-A0A940YHS4-F1
#
_cell.length_a   1.000
_cell.length_b   1.000
_cell.length_c   1.000
_cell.angle_alpha   90.00
_cell.angle_beta   90.00
_cell.angle_gamma   90.00
#
_symmetry.space_group_name_H-M   'P 1'
#
loop_
_entity.id
_entity.type
_entity.pdbx_description
1 polymer ?
#
loop_
_entity_poly.entity_id
_entity_poly.type
_entity_poly.pdbx_seq_one_letter_code
_entity_poly.pdbx_strand_id
1 'polypeptide(L)'
;MPQVQELQALVLRLPEGGRPRGLPGEHYYLPIVRDEGRRWSALCPGIHWMYAGEVIRNICAGRAVDVVDGSLSVHGERRISPERYIARWRDAIAHSMDIRAVGANKGVQPTALFEFDRRAIALARCLWSNEPEGGLANLLDLYADSTTPVSWVRDGEPVDPPDALRVAVDLTTDLGSQHAWWLQDYLRPRGENPYPLKVSIEFPAATSVRERTWAPSFLNPMATTLEPQCLTKAA
;
A
#
# COMPACT_ATOMS: atom_id res chain seq x y z
N MET A 1 6.95 17.32 -18.36
CA MET A 1 6.26 16.34 -17.48
C MET A 1 5.13 17.05 -16.75
N PRO A 2 4.02 16.38 -16.40
CA PRO A 2 2.97 17.00 -15.60
C PRO A 2 3.53 17.45 -14.26
N GLN A 3 3.21 18.67 -13.85
CA GLN A 3 3.64 19.23 -12.57
C GLN A 3 2.86 18.52 -11.45
N VAL A 4 3.57 17.97 -10.49
CA VAL A 4 3.00 17.37 -9.28
C VAL A 4 2.90 18.44 -8.21
N GLN A 5 1.71 18.62 -7.63
CA GLN A 5 1.50 19.52 -6.52
C GLN A 5 1.27 18.71 -5.24
N GLU A 6 2.25 18.72 -4.35
CA GLU A 6 2.15 18.07 -3.05
C GLU A 6 1.37 18.96 -2.08
N LEU A 7 0.22 18.48 -1.61
CA LEU A 7 -0.64 19.19 -0.68
C LEU A 7 -0.30 18.89 0.77
N GLN A 8 0.14 17.66 1.08
CA GLN A 8 0.52 17.24 2.43
C GLN A 8 1.57 16.13 2.35
N ALA A 9 2.49 16.12 3.31
CA ALA A 9 3.40 15.01 3.57
C ALA A 9 3.44 14.75 5.08
N LEU A 10 3.51 13.48 5.45
CA LEU A 10 3.68 13.07 6.83
C LEU A 10 4.38 11.72 6.91
N VAL A 11 4.89 11.42 8.10
CA VAL A 11 5.52 10.14 8.40
C VAL A 11 4.70 9.46 9.48
N LEU A 12 4.23 8.25 9.18
CA LEU A 12 3.57 7.40 10.16
C LEU A 12 4.62 6.55 10.87
N ARG A 13 4.69 6.67 12.19
CA ARG A 13 5.42 5.74 13.06
C ARG A 13 4.55 4.53 13.32
N LEU A 14 5.13 3.36 13.13
CA LEU A 14 4.43 2.10 13.27
C LEU A 14 4.54 1.61 14.72
N PRO A 15 3.60 0.78 15.18
CA PRO A 15 3.59 0.35 16.57
C PRO A 15 4.81 -0.49 16.91
N GLU A 16 5.22 -0.44 18.17
CA GLU A 16 6.22 -1.36 18.71
C GLU A 16 5.62 -2.77 18.69
N GLY A 17 6.20 -3.73 17.96
CA GLY A 17 5.63 -5.09 17.94
C GLY A 17 6.11 -6.04 16.85
N GLY A 18 6.74 -5.58 15.78
CA GLY A 18 7.30 -6.48 14.76
C GLY A 18 8.61 -5.94 14.24
N ARG A 19 9.71 -6.65 14.49
CA ARG A 19 10.98 -6.48 13.76
C ARG A 19 11.46 -7.86 13.32
N PRO A 20 12.06 -8.03 12.14
CA PRO A 20 12.69 -9.26 11.75
C PRO A 20 13.94 -9.38 12.62
N ARG A 21 14.40 -10.61 12.82
CA ARG A 21 15.68 -10.81 13.49
C ARG A 21 16.78 -10.03 12.74
N GLY A 22 17.53 -9.19 13.47
CA GLY A 22 18.75 -8.56 12.97
C GLY A 22 18.63 -7.18 12.32
N LEU A 23 17.44 -6.55 12.28
CA LEU A 23 17.35 -5.15 11.82
C LEU A 23 17.55 -4.14 12.98
N PRO A 24 18.44 -3.14 12.82
CA PRO A 24 18.63 -2.05 13.79
C PRO A 24 17.51 -1.00 13.69
N GLY A 25 17.15 -0.39 14.82
CA GLY A 25 16.19 0.74 14.89
C GLY A 25 15.14 0.57 15.99
N GLU A 26 14.82 1.66 16.68
CA GLU A 26 13.74 1.71 17.69
C GLU A 26 12.36 1.87 17.04
N HIS A 27 12.30 2.52 15.87
CA HIS A 27 11.06 2.85 15.18
C HIS A 27 11.16 2.61 13.68
N TYR A 28 10.03 2.21 13.09
CA TYR A 28 9.85 2.06 11.66
C TYR A 28 8.82 3.05 11.16
N TYR A 29 9.06 3.54 9.94
CA TYR A 29 8.34 4.65 9.36
C TYR A 29 7.69 4.28 8.02
N LEU A 30 6.49 4.79 7.82
CA LEU A 30 5.77 4.79 6.56
C LEU A 30 5.58 6.25 6.10
N PRO A 31 6.42 6.74 5.18
CA PRO A 31 6.25 8.07 4.61
C PRO A 31 5.05 8.06 3.66
N ILE A 32 4.14 9.01 3.83
CA ILE A 32 2.95 9.16 2.99
C ILE A 32 2.80 10.60 2.51
N VAL A 33 2.19 10.74 1.34
CA VAL A 33 1.94 12.02 0.69
C VAL A 33 0.51 12.09 0.20
N ARG A 34 0.02 13.31 0.04
CA ARG A 34 -1.22 13.63 -0.65
C ARG A 34 -0.92 14.67 -1.72
N ASP A 35 -0.87 14.22 -2.96
CA ASP A 35 -0.76 15.12 -4.11
C ASP A 35 -2.15 15.64 -4.53
N GLU A 36 -2.19 16.76 -5.23
CA GLU A 36 -3.41 17.34 -5.79
C GLU A 36 -4.09 16.36 -6.75
N GLY A 37 -5.43 16.25 -6.63
CA GLY A 37 -6.22 15.31 -7.41
C GLY A 37 -5.99 13.83 -7.05
N ARG A 38 -5.16 13.52 -6.04
CA ARG A 38 -4.86 12.15 -5.60
C ARG A 38 -5.30 11.90 -4.16
N ARG A 39 -5.58 10.63 -3.85
CA ARG A 39 -5.74 10.15 -2.49
C ARG A 39 -4.38 10.09 -1.80
N TRP A 40 -4.39 9.91 -0.48
CA TRP A 40 -3.19 9.55 0.25
C TRP A 40 -2.54 8.31 -0.37
N SER A 41 -1.21 8.34 -0.49
CA SER A 41 -0.42 7.23 -1.00
C SER A 41 0.88 7.11 -0.23
N ALA A 42 1.35 5.88 -0.08
CA ALA A 42 2.70 5.62 0.39
C ALA A 42 3.68 6.23 -0.61
N LEU A 43 4.71 6.89 -0.10
CA LEU A 43 5.70 7.52 -0.97
C LEU A 43 6.61 6.50 -1.65
N CYS A 44 6.84 5.37 -0.98
CA CYS A 44 7.62 4.26 -1.50
C CYS A 44 6.67 3.10 -1.83
N PRO A 45 6.78 2.48 -3.01
CA PRO A 45 5.92 1.35 -3.38
C PRO A 45 6.21 0.13 -2.50
N GLY A 46 5.17 -0.63 -2.16
CA GLY A 46 5.25 -1.82 -1.30
C GLY A 46 5.22 -1.53 0.20
N ILE A 47 5.31 -2.59 1.00
CA ILE A 47 5.48 -2.50 2.46
C ILE A 47 6.99 -2.48 2.71
N HIS A 48 7.57 -1.29 2.65
CA HIS A 48 8.96 -1.06 3.04
C HIS A 48 8.92 -0.22 4.29
N TRP A 49 8.98 -0.90 5.43
CA TRP A 49 9.01 -0.25 6.72
C TRP A 49 10.44 0.21 6.92
N MET A 50 10.64 1.52 6.82
CA MET A 50 11.95 2.11 6.66
C MET A 50 12.42 2.68 7.99
N TYR A 51 13.70 2.48 8.34
CA TYR A 51 14.31 3.34 9.34
C TYR A 51 14.48 4.75 8.76
N ALA A 52 14.71 5.75 9.61
CA ALA A 52 14.75 7.15 9.20
C ALA A 52 15.69 7.42 8.00
N GLY A 53 16.90 6.83 8.01
CA GLY A 53 17.88 6.98 6.93
C GLY A 53 17.41 6.42 5.58
N GLU A 54 16.66 5.32 5.58
CA GLU A 54 16.08 4.73 4.36
C GLU A 54 15.00 5.61 3.76
N VAL A 55 14.15 6.21 4.62
CA VAL A 55 13.16 7.20 4.19
C VAL A 55 13.87 8.32 3.45
N ILE A 56 14.88 8.93 4.07
CA ILE A 56 15.64 10.02 3.46
C ILE A 56 16.32 9.60 2.17
N ARG A 57 16.91 8.39 2.10
CA ARG A 57 17.50 7.89 0.85
C ARG A 57 16.49 7.84 -0.29
N ASN A 58 15.27 7.37 -0.03
CA ASN A 58 14.21 7.32 -1.04
C ASN A 58 13.67 8.70 -1.41
N ILE A 59 13.60 9.65 -0.47
CA ILE A 59 13.31 11.06 -0.79
C ILE A 59 14.34 11.60 -1.78
N CYS A 60 15.62 11.40 -1.48
CA CYS A 60 16.73 11.86 -2.30
C CYS A 60 16.73 11.23 -3.70
N ALA A 61 16.38 9.94 -3.82
CA ALA A 61 16.35 9.22 -5.10
C ALA A 61 15.10 9.49 -5.95
N GLY A 62 14.04 10.06 -5.36
CA GLY A 62 12.78 10.34 -6.03
C GLY A 62 12.41 11.82 -5.98
N ARG A 63 11.59 12.20 -5.00
CA ARG A 63 10.97 13.54 -4.94
C ARG A 63 11.96 14.70 -4.88
N ALA A 64 13.16 14.52 -4.31
CA ALA A 64 14.17 15.58 -4.33
C ALA A 64 14.69 15.86 -5.74
N VAL A 65 14.75 14.84 -6.61
CA VAL A 65 15.04 15.00 -8.05
C VAL A 65 13.91 15.77 -8.71
N ASP A 66 12.65 15.45 -8.40
CA ASP A 66 11.49 16.19 -8.93
C ASP A 66 11.51 17.68 -8.53
N VAL A 67 12.06 18.00 -7.34
CA VAL A 67 12.29 19.39 -6.92
C VAL A 67 13.37 20.07 -7.77
N VAL A 68 14.51 19.39 -8.01
CA VAL A 68 15.59 19.91 -8.86
C VAL A 68 15.08 20.16 -10.29
N ASP A 69 14.30 19.24 -10.83
CA ASP A 69 13.74 19.31 -12.18
C ASP A 69 12.58 20.31 -12.29
N GLY A 70 12.12 20.88 -11.17
CA GLY A 70 10.99 21.81 -11.12
C GLY A 70 9.64 21.17 -11.44
N SER A 71 9.55 19.85 -11.35
CA SER A 71 8.32 19.07 -11.59
C SER A 71 7.48 18.89 -10.33
N LEU A 72 8.03 19.17 -9.13
CA LEU A 72 7.32 19.15 -7.85
C LEU A 72 7.13 20.56 -7.26
N SER A 73 5.89 20.93 -6.94
CA SER A 73 5.56 22.07 -6.07
C SER A 73 4.99 21.60 -4.73
N VAL A 74 5.20 22.37 -3.67
CA VAL A 74 4.76 22.02 -2.31
C VAL A 74 3.87 23.13 -1.77
N HIS A 75 2.62 22.83 -1.41
CA HIS A 75 1.63 23.82 -0.95
C HIS A 75 1.47 25.05 -1.87
N GLY A 76 1.64 24.87 -3.18
CA GLY A 76 1.63 25.98 -4.15
C GLY A 76 2.90 26.83 -4.17
N GLU A 77 3.88 26.56 -3.30
CA GLU A 77 5.23 27.14 -3.39
C GLU A 77 5.94 26.54 -4.60
N ARG A 78 6.11 27.36 -5.65
CA ARG A 78 6.66 26.94 -6.94
C ARG A 78 8.16 26.64 -6.90
N ARG A 79 8.87 27.08 -5.85
CA ARG A 79 10.32 26.89 -5.70
C ARG A 79 10.69 26.57 -4.26
N ILE A 80 10.64 25.30 -3.91
CA ILE A 80 11.35 24.77 -2.75
C ILE A 80 12.75 24.31 -3.19
N SER A 81 13.79 24.50 -2.39
CA SER A 81 15.10 23.93 -2.70
C SER A 81 15.15 22.45 -2.29
N PRO A 82 15.98 21.61 -2.92
CA PRO A 82 16.14 20.20 -2.52
C PRO A 82 16.52 20.06 -1.04
N GLU A 83 17.38 20.93 -0.52
CA GLU A 83 17.81 20.93 0.88
C GLU A 83 16.65 21.24 1.82
N ARG A 84 15.83 22.24 1.48
CA ARG A 84 14.64 22.60 2.26
C ARG A 84 13.58 21.49 2.19
N TYR A 85 13.46 20.82 1.05
CA TYR A 85 12.57 19.67 0.91
C TYR A 85 13.02 18.48 1.76
N ILE A 86 14.32 18.16 1.76
CA ILE A 86 14.89 17.11 2.63
C ILE A 86 14.75 17.48 4.11
N ALA A 87 15.00 18.73 4.49
CA ALA A 87 14.82 19.22 5.86
C ALA A 87 13.39 19.00 6.35
N ARG A 88 12.38 19.30 5.53
CA ARG A 88 10.97 19.05 5.84
C ARG A 88 10.68 17.57 6.12
N TRP A 89 11.31 16.63 5.42
CA TRP A 89 11.16 15.21 5.70
C TRP A 89 11.89 14.77 6.98
N ARG A 90 13.04 15.36 7.29
CA ARG A 90 13.71 15.13 8.59
C ARG A 90 12.83 15.59 9.75
N ASP A 91 12.20 16.75 9.61
CA ASP A 91 11.25 17.27 10.60
C ASP A 91 10.01 16.37 10.72
N ALA A 92 9.48 15.87 9.59
CA ALA A 92 8.36 14.95 9.60
C ALA A 92 8.68 13.60 10.27
N ILE A 93 9.90 13.09 10.13
CA ILE A 93 10.36 11.89 10.86
C ILE A 93 10.45 12.18 12.36
N ALA A 94 11.05 13.32 12.75
CA ALA A 94 11.18 13.71 14.14
C ALA A 94 9.81 13.89 14.83
N HIS A 95 8.82 14.39 14.10
CA HIS A 95 7.44 14.59 14.56
C HIS A 95 6.48 13.53 13.99
N SER A 96 6.98 12.32 13.79
CA SER A 96 6.19 11.22 13.23
C SER A 96 4.92 10.95 14.04
N MET A 97 3.83 10.64 13.34
CA MET A 97 2.53 10.37 13.92
C MET A 97 2.36 8.87 14.15
N ASP A 98 1.85 8.46 15.30
CA ASP A 98 1.46 7.07 15.51
C ASP A 98 0.41 6.64 14.47
N ILE A 99 0.66 5.52 13.77
CA ILE A 99 -0.24 5.01 12.73
C ILE A 99 -1.66 4.78 13.27
N ARG A 100 -1.83 4.43 14.54
CA ARG A 100 -3.15 4.22 15.17
C ARG A 100 -3.95 5.53 15.26
N ALA A 101 -3.26 6.66 15.31
CA ALA A 101 -3.87 7.99 15.40
C ALA A 101 -4.27 8.56 14.03
N VAL A 102 -3.86 7.96 12.92
CA VAL A 102 -4.08 8.52 11.57
C VAL A 102 -5.56 8.58 11.19
N GLY A 103 -6.37 7.62 11.64
CA GLY A 103 -7.82 7.61 11.40
C GLY A 103 -8.50 8.83 12.00
N ALA A 104 -8.20 9.11 13.27
CA ALA A 104 -8.75 10.27 13.99
C ALA A 104 -8.24 11.61 13.44
N ASN A 105 -6.97 11.69 13.04
CA ASN A 105 -6.35 12.96 12.64
C ASN A 105 -6.48 13.30 11.14
N LYS A 106 -6.55 12.29 10.28
CA LYS A 106 -6.51 12.44 8.81
C LYS A 106 -7.70 11.80 8.10
N GLY A 107 -8.58 11.12 8.83
CA GLY A 107 -9.79 10.51 8.29
C GLY A 107 -9.53 9.30 7.38
N VAL A 108 -8.34 8.68 7.47
CA VAL A 108 -7.94 7.55 6.63
C VAL A 108 -7.48 6.36 7.45
N GLN A 109 -7.59 5.17 6.87
CA GLN A 109 -7.19 3.91 7.49
C GLN A 109 -6.17 3.22 6.59
N PRO A 110 -4.86 3.30 6.88
CA PRO A 110 -3.83 2.62 6.11
C PRO A 110 -4.07 1.11 6.10
N THR A 111 -4.21 0.53 4.90
CA THR A 111 -4.48 -0.89 4.70
C THR A 111 -3.44 -1.46 3.75
N ALA A 112 -2.72 -2.47 4.20
CA ALA A 112 -1.83 -3.26 3.37
C ALA A 112 -2.62 -4.29 2.57
N LEU A 113 -2.43 -4.31 1.26
CA LEU A 113 -3.03 -5.29 0.36
C LEU A 113 -1.97 -6.26 -0.15
N PHE A 114 -2.27 -7.54 -0.06
CA PHE A 114 -1.44 -8.63 -0.54
C PHE A 114 -2.20 -9.40 -1.58
N GLU A 115 -1.70 -9.41 -2.81
CA GLU A 115 -2.19 -10.29 -3.86
C GLU A 115 -1.13 -11.36 -4.11
N PHE A 116 -1.53 -12.64 -4.01
CA PHE A 116 -0.62 -13.77 -4.18
C PHE A 116 -1.35 -15.02 -4.66
N ASP A 117 -0.63 -15.90 -5.34
CA ASP A 117 -1.12 -17.23 -5.73
C ASP A 117 -1.13 -18.17 -4.51
N ARG A 118 -2.22 -18.90 -4.27
CA ARG A 118 -2.35 -19.89 -3.18
C ARG A 118 -1.23 -20.93 -3.22
N ARG A 119 -0.71 -21.27 -4.39
CA ARG A 119 0.41 -22.22 -4.54
C ARG A 119 1.71 -21.68 -3.94
N ALA A 120 1.85 -20.36 -3.82
CA ALA A 120 2.97 -19.74 -3.13
C ALA A 120 3.04 -20.16 -1.65
N ILE A 121 1.90 -20.47 -1.03
CA ILE A 121 1.81 -20.86 0.39
C ILE A 121 2.63 -22.13 0.67
N ALA A 122 2.52 -23.15 -0.19
CA ALA A 122 3.22 -24.43 0.02
C ALA A 122 4.75 -24.28 -0.10
N LEU A 123 5.20 -23.29 -0.88
CA LEU A 123 6.61 -23.03 -1.16
C LEU A 123 7.19 -21.92 -0.27
N ALA A 124 6.33 -21.21 0.47
CA ALA A 124 6.72 -20.15 1.38
C ALA A 124 7.58 -20.69 2.53
N ARG A 125 8.49 -19.84 3.01
CA ARG A 125 9.38 -20.14 4.12
C ARG A 125 9.45 -18.93 5.05
N CYS A 126 9.31 -19.16 6.34
CA CYS A 126 9.43 -18.12 7.34
C CYS A 126 10.84 -18.06 7.92
N LEU A 127 11.40 -16.86 8.06
CA LEU A 127 12.69 -16.63 8.75
C LEU A 127 12.53 -15.92 10.10
N TRP A 128 11.31 -15.81 10.60
CA TRP A 128 10.97 -15.05 11.80
C TRP A 128 11.00 -15.91 13.07
N SER A 129 11.47 -15.33 14.18
CA SER A 129 11.30 -15.90 15.53
C SER A 129 9.86 -15.96 16.00
N ASN A 130 9.10 -14.92 15.64
CA ASN A 130 7.82 -14.57 16.24
C ASN A 130 6.75 -14.71 15.17
N GLU A 131 6.59 -15.93 14.67
CA GLU A 131 5.46 -16.27 13.82
C GLU A 131 4.15 -16.01 14.56
N PRO A 132 3.11 -15.45 13.89
CA PRO A 132 1.77 -15.39 14.45
C PRO A 132 1.35 -16.75 14.99
N GLU A 133 0.66 -16.77 16.13
CA GLU A 133 0.18 -18.02 16.70
C GLU A 133 -0.69 -18.75 15.66
N GLY A 134 -0.40 -20.04 15.43
CA GLY A 134 -1.09 -20.83 14.40
C GLY A 134 -0.66 -20.59 12.94
N GLY A 135 0.35 -19.73 12.70
CA GLY A 135 0.98 -19.53 11.39
C GLY A 135 0.06 -18.92 10.34
N LEU A 136 0.32 -19.21 9.05
CA LEU A 136 -0.43 -18.60 7.94
C LEU A 136 -1.91 -18.94 7.99
N ALA A 137 -2.27 -20.19 8.32
CA ALA A 137 -3.66 -20.64 8.32
C ALA A 137 -4.51 -19.78 9.27
N ASN A 138 -4.06 -19.63 10.52
CA ASN A 138 -4.75 -18.80 11.50
C ASN A 138 -4.77 -17.32 11.10
N LEU A 139 -3.70 -16.83 10.46
CA LEU A 139 -3.68 -15.47 9.96
C LEU A 139 -4.70 -15.24 8.84
N LEU A 140 -4.83 -16.18 7.90
CA LEU A 140 -5.83 -16.10 6.84
C LEU A 140 -7.26 -16.21 7.39
N ASP A 141 -7.47 -17.05 8.42
CA ASP A 141 -8.75 -17.14 9.11
C ASP A 141 -9.11 -15.83 9.84
N LEU A 142 -8.13 -15.22 10.52
CA LEU A 142 -8.29 -13.90 11.16
C LEU A 142 -8.69 -12.82 10.15
N TYR A 143 -8.20 -12.91 8.91
CA TYR A 143 -8.48 -11.97 7.83
C TYR A 143 -9.50 -12.50 6.81
N ALA A 144 -10.29 -13.52 7.15
CA ALA A 144 -11.20 -14.19 6.22
C ALA A 144 -12.20 -13.21 5.56
N ASP A 145 -12.80 -12.31 6.34
CA ASP A 145 -13.75 -11.29 5.84
C ASP A 145 -13.13 -10.30 4.86
N SER A 146 -11.80 -10.17 4.87
CA SER A 146 -11.03 -9.31 3.98
C SER A 146 -10.37 -10.08 2.84
N THR A 147 -10.51 -11.41 2.83
CA THR A 147 -9.88 -12.29 1.85
C THR A 147 -10.81 -12.49 0.67
N THR A 148 -10.36 -12.09 -0.51
CA THR A 148 -11.17 -12.14 -1.74
C THR A 148 -10.40 -12.82 -2.86
N PRO A 149 -11.04 -13.65 -3.70
CA PRO A 149 -10.41 -14.15 -4.92
C PRO A 149 -10.11 -12.98 -5.86
N VAL A 150 -8.98 -13.04 -6.54
CA VAL A 150 -8.61 -12.07 -7.58
C VAL A 150 -8.19 -12.79 -8.85
N SER A 151 -8.54 -12.22 -10.00
CA SER A 151 -8.07 -12.71 -11.29
C SER A 151 -6.67 -12.17 -11.57
N TRP A 152 -5.74 -13.06 -11.85
CA TRP A 152 -4.40 -12.71 -12.30
C TRP A 152 -4.28 -12.91 -13.79
N VAL A 153 -3.53 -12.02 -14.44
CA VAL A 153 -3.15 -12.17 -15.84
C VAL A 153 -1.67 -12.50 -15.87
N ARG A 154 -1.31 -13.66 -16.45
CA ARG A 154 0.06 -14.08 -16.70
C ARG A 154 0.24 -14.19 -18.21
N ASP A 155 1.22 -13.48 -18.75
CA ASP A 155 1.52 -13.46 -20.19
C ASP A 155 0.33 -13.08 -21.10
N GLY A 156 -0.57 -12.24 -20.60
CA GLY A 156 -1.77 -11.80 -21.33
C GLY A 156 -3.00 -12.69 -21.13
N GLU A 157 -2.84 -13.86 -20.49
CA GLU A 157 -3.93 -14.81 -20.25
C GLU A 157 -4.37 -14.82 -18.79
N PRO A 158 -5.69 -14.90 -18.50
CA PRO A 158 -6.20 -15.15 -17.16
C PRO A 158 -5.69 -16.49 -16.61
N VAL A 159 -5.19 -16.49 -15.38
CA VAL A 159 -4.84 -17.71 -14.66
C VAL A 159 -6.13 -18.28 -14.04
N ASP A 160 -6.55 -19.48 -14.49
CA ASP A 160 -7.75 -20.20 -14.03
C ASP A 160 -7.36 -21.59 -13.45
N PRO A 161 -7.93 -22.05 -12.30
CA PRO A 161 -8.84 -21.33 -11.41
C PRO A 161 -8.23 -20.05 -10.83
N PRO A 162 -9.05 -19.11 -10.31
CA PRO A 162 -8.54 -17.96 -9.55
C PRO A 162 -7.94 -18.46 -8.24
N ASP A 163 -6.73 -19.02 -8.33
CA ASP A 163 -5.93 -19.44 -7.20
C ASP A 163 -5.27 -18.22 -6.54
N ALA A 164 -5.41 -17.02 -7.10
CA ALA A 164 -4.91 -15.82 -6.48
C ALA A 164 -5.87 -15.27 -5.43
N LEU A 165 -5.33 -14.98 -4.26
CA LEU A 165 -6.01 -14.36 -3.14
C LEU A 165 -5.56 -12.92 -3.01
N ARG A 166 -6.49 -12.04 -2.65
CA ARG A 166 -6.21 -10.75 -2.05
C ARG A 166 -6.55 -10.80 -0.57
N VAL A 167 -5.61 -10.41 0.28
CA VAL A 167 -5.79 -10.24 1.73
C VAL A 167 -5.57 -8.77 2.06
N ALA A 168 -6.45 -8.16 2.86
CA ALA A 168 -6.33 -6.78 3.30
C ALA A 168 -6.07 -6.71 4.81
N VAL A 169 -4.96 -6.08 5.20
CA VAL A 169 -4.52 -5.98 6.59
C VAL A 169 -4.57 -4.53 7.04
N ASP A 170 -5.41 -4.24 8.03
CA ASP A 170 -5.47 -2.93 8.68
C ASP A 170 -4.23 -2.70 9.54
N LEU A 171 -3.39 -1.75 9.13
CA LEU A 171 -2.13 -1.42 9.78
C LEU A 171 -2.31 -0.68 11.11
N THR A 172 -3.50 -0.16 11.38
CA THR A 172 -3.82 0.60 12.61
C THR A 172 -4.19 -0.29 13.80
N THR A 173 -4.41 -1.59 13.56
CA THR A 173 -4.65 -2.57 14.63
C THR A 173 -3.37 -2.88 15.40
N ASP A 174 -3.49 -3.39 16.64
CA ASP A 174 -2.36 -3.66 17.51
C ASP A 174 -1.30 -4.56 16.87
N LEU A 175 -1.73 -5.58 16.11
CA LEU A 175 -0.85 -6.55 15.45
C LEU A 175 -0.85 -6.45 13.92
N GLY A 176 -1.73 -5.68 13.27
CA GLY A 176 -1.87 -5.70 11.80
C GLY A 176 -0.59 -5.28 11.08
N SER A 177 0.11 -4.33 11.68
CA SER A 177 1.47 -3.94 11.35
C SER A 177 2.47 -5.12 11.28
N GLN A 178 2.50 -5.94 12.33
CA GLN A 178 3.34 -7.14 12.43
C GLN A 178 2.89 -8.23 11.45
N HIS A 179 1.57 -8.45 11.35
CA HIS A 179 0.96 -9.42 10.45
C HIS A 179 1.26 -9.13 8.98
N ALA A 180 1.16 -7.87 8.56
CA ALA A 180 1.46 -7.44 7.21
C ALA A 180 2.91 -7.75 6.85
N TRP A 181 3.84 -7.50 7.77
CA TRP A 181 5.25 -7.80 7.52
C TRP A 181 5.51 -9.30 7.44
N TRP A 182 4.99 -10.04 8.40
CA TRP A 182 5.13 -11.48 8.41
C TRP A 182 4.60 -12.08 7.10
N LEU A 183 3.43 -11.64 6.65
CA LEU A 183 2.83 -12.09 5.39
C LEU A 183 3.69 -11.74 4.17
N GLN A 184 4.25 -10.52 4.12
CA GLN A 184 5.13 -10.10 3.03
C GLN A 184 6.41 -10.95 2.93
N ASP A 185 7.07 -11.22 4.05
CA ASP A 185 8.32 -11.98 4.04
C ASP A 185 8.05 -13.47 3.83
N TYR A 186 6.98 -14.01 4.42
CA TYR A 186 6.54 -15.39 4.25
C TYR A 186 6.26 -15.71 2.77
N LEU A 187 5.47 -14.86 2.11
CA LEU A 187 5.08 -15.04 0.70
C LEU A 187 6.10 -14.50 -0.30
N ARG A 188 7.24 -13.96 0.16
CA ARG A 188 8.22 -13.33 -0.73
C ARG A 188 8.75 -14.36 -1.74
N PRO A 189 8.75 -14.04 -3.05
CA PRO A 189 9.34 -14.92 -4.05
C PRO A 189 10.84 -15.09 -3.79
N ARG A 190 11.27 -16.32 -3.47
CA ARG A 190 12.66 -16.69 -3.17
C ARG A 190 12.88 -18.17 -3.45
N GLY A 191 14.09 -18.52 -3.92
CA GLY A 191 14.49 -19.91 -4.15
C GLY A 191 13.52 -20.63 -5.08
N GLU A 192 12.83 -21.63 -4.55
CA GLU A 192 11.87 -22.48 -5.27
C GLU A 192 10.47 -21.87 -5.41
N ASN A 193 10.18 -20.69 -4.84
CA ASN A 193 8.87 -20.04 -4.97
C ASN A 193 8.85 -19.06 -6.16
N PRO A 194 8.32 -19.45 -7.35
CA PRO A 194 8.26 -18.60 -8.54
C PRO A 194 7.03 -17.69 -8.57
N TYR A 195 6.12 -17.83 -7.61
CA TYR A 195 4.84 -17.13 -7.65
C TYR A 195 5.05 -15.67 -7.21
N PRO A 196 4.59 -14.69 -7.99
CA PRO A 196 4.76 -13.31 -7.62
C PRO A 196 3.98 -13.00 -6.34
N LEU A 197 4.40 -11.93 -5.66
CA LEU A 197 3.68 -11.32 -4.57
C LEU A 197 3.54 -9.84 -4.92
N LYS A 198 2.31 -9.37 -5.05
CA LYS A 198 2.02 -7.96 -5.26
C LYS A 198 1.56 -7.34 -3.95
N VAL A 199 2.24 -6.28 -3.55
CA VAL A 199 2.00 -5.59 -2.28
C VAL A 199 1.74 -4.12 -2.55
N SER A 200 0.65 -3.60 -2.00
CA SER A 200 0.35 -2.16 -2.01
C SER A 200 -0.17 -1.70 -0.66
N ILE A 201 -0.14 -0.40 -0.43
CA ILE A 201 -0.77 0.22 0.74
C ILE A 201 -1.80 1.22 0.22
N GLU A 202 -3.04 1.02 0.64
CA GLU A 202 -4.15 1.92 0.36
C GLU A 202 -4.52 2.73 1.60
N PHE A 203 -5.19 3.86 1.37
CA PHE A 203 -5.64 4.76 2.43
C PHE A 203 -7.13 5.08 2.25
N PRO A 204 -8.02 4.07 2.39
CA PRO A 204 -9.46 4.30 2.39
C PRO A 204 -9.88 5.27 3.50
N ALA A 205 -11.07 5.88 3.32
CA ALA A 205 -11.68 6.69 4.38
C ALA A 205 -11.99 5.81 5.60
N ALA A 206 -11.70 6.31 6.80
CA ALA A 206 -11.82 5.54 8.04
C ALA A 206 -13.26 5.05 8.35
N THR A 207 -14.28 5.73 7.84
CA THR A 207 -15.68 5.31 7.96
C THR A 207 -16.09 4.20 6.99
N SER A 208 -15.28 3.93 5.97
CA SER A 208 -15.70 3.11 4.83
C SER A 208 -15.38 1.62 4.93
N VAL A 209 -14.73 1.15 6.00
CA VAL A 209 -14.35 -0.28 6.15
C VAL A 209 -15.38 -1.08 6.95
N ARG A 210 -16.12 -0.46 7.89
CA ARG A 210 -17.21 -1.15 8.60
C ARG A 210 -18.42 -1.48 7.71
N GLU A 211 -18.55 -0.85 6.54
CA GLU A 211 -19.69 -1.00 5.63
C GLU A 211 -19.34 -1.64 4.27
N ARG A 212 -18.08 -2.01 4.01
CA ARG A 212 -17.69 -2.60 2.72
C ARG A 212 -17.70 -4.12 2.76
N THR A 213 -18.80 -4.71 2.28
CA THR A 213 -18.68 -5.80 1.31
C THR A 213 -17.91 -5.26 0.11
N TRP A 214 -16.66 -5.69 -0.09
CA TRP A 214 -15.82 -5.25 -1.19
C TRP A 214 -16.40 -5.77 -2.51
N ALA A 215 -17.23 -4.96 -3.17
CA ALA A 215 -17.60 -5.21 -4.55
C ALA A 215 -16.33 -5.06 -5.41
N PRO A 216 -15.96 -6.07 -6.22
CA PRO A 216 -14.78 -5.98 -7.05
C PRO A 216 -14.99 -4.88 -8.09
N SER A 217 -14.11 -3.89 -8.09
CA SER A 217 -14.08 -2.85 -9.12
C SER A 217 -13.52 -3.45 -10.40
N PHE A 218 -14.38 -4.05 -11.21
CA PHE A 218 -14.02 -4.45 -12.57
C PHE A 218 -14.43 -3.37 -13.57
N LEU A 219 -13.43 -2.98 -14.37
CA LEU A 219 -13.54 -2.52 -15.76
C LEU A 219 -14.41 -1.28 -16.02
N ASN A 220 -13.70 -0.18 -16.30
CA ASN A 220 -14.18 0.84 -17.22
C ASN A 220 -13.64 0.49 -18.61
N PRO A 221 -14.43 -0.05 -19.55
CA PRO A 221 -14.14 0.08 -20.96
C PRO A 221 -14.98 1.22 -21.54
N MET A 222 -14.27 2.11 -22.21
CA MET A 222 -14.71 3.11 -23.17
C MET A 222 -16.21 3.29 -23.43
N ALA A 223 -16.59 4.57 -23.44
CA ALA A 223 -17.72 5.10 -24.15
C ALA A 223 -17.88 4.47 -25.55
N THR A 224 -19.03 3.82 -25.77
CA THR A 224 -19.60 3.68 -27.10
C THR A 224 -21.03 4.16 -27.01
N THR A 225 -21.24 5.41 -27.41
CA THR A 225 -22.55 5.97 -27.74
C THR A 225 -23.10 5.16 -28.91
N LEU A 226 -24.11 4.32 -28.67
CA LEU A 226 -24.97 3.80 -29.72
C LEU A 226 -26.35 4.44 -29.52
N GLU A 227 -26.66 5.38 -30.41
CA GLU A 227 -28.00 5.91 -30.61
C GLU A 227 -28.99 4.77 -30.89
N PRO A 228 -30.18 4.77 -30.28
CA PRO A 228 -31.26 3.91 -30.75
C PRO A 228 -31.88 4.52 -32.00
N GLN A 229 -31.53 3.97 -33.18
CA GLN A 229 -32.32 4.20 -34.39
C GLN A 229 -33.66 3.47 -34.28
N CYS A 230 -34.72 4.24 -34.52
CA CYS A 230 -36.10 3.83 -34.65
C CYS A 230 -36.28 2.58 -35.53
N LEU A 231 -37.13 1.65 -35.07
CA LEU A 231 -37.90 0.78 -35.95
C LEU A 231 -39.38 0.95 -35.67
N THR A 232 -40.01 1.71 -36.57
CA THR A 232 -41.45 1.77 -36.83
C THR A 232 -41.91 0.48 -37.50
N LYS A 233 -43.05 -0.06 -37.04
CA LYS A 233 -44.11 -0.80 -37.78
C LYS A 233 -45.02 -1.46 -36.73
N ALA A 234 -46.34 -1.53 -36.84
CA ALA A 234 -47.32 -0.98 -37.76
C ALA A 234 -48.69 -1.18 -37.09
N ALA A 235 -49.59 -0.23 -37.32
CA ALA A 235 -51.02 -0.48 -37.48
C ALA A 235 -51.42 0.16 -38.81
#